data_AF-A0A3A6JC25-F1
#
_entry.id   AF-A0A3A6JC25-F1
#
_cell.length_a   1.000
_cell.length_b   1.000
_cell.length_c   1.000
_cell.angle_alpha   90.00
_cell.angle_beta   90.00
_cell.angle_gamma   90.00
#
_symmetry.space_group_name_H-M   'P 1'
#
loop_
_entity.id
_entity.type
_entity.pdbx_description
1 polymer ?
#
loop_
_entity_poly.entity_id
_entity_poly.type
_entity_poly.pdbx_seq_one_letter_code
_entity_poly.pdbx_strand_id
1 'polypeptide(L)'
;MSKEETQVCKWCGREFSIFEYGISSYNQKRRTVCKACYSERRREKQLQLKLADGLEKYNNGELVKIRRKYKKPYHFQILYRSESSIDSIAKDEVFVRLLDYKSAWISNYGRLIQQLDDGTYQLVKGVRSRTTKELTYTLNRNVYFKSKDRWGYKKERVNACDLVIQMFVVNYDMKHNTMVWHKNNDTNDNYYKHLFPVTDKQYRESLRVHEQDGAVTSKQIINIVNAVEFKPDDWKPWHNKRTYEGVGYVGAESSDIDSESCSFIKWKNMIQRCYNKKVHKLKPYYMDKNVCVEWQNYQNFKIWFDAHYIPGTKVDLDKDLLCKESNMYSPETCSFLTHYINTVFEERGIKSSITPNGNNIYSVSISILDKKIDLGIYDTEESAKQGLIDGKIKYIKELAESCKGKVQDYVYEAMLRYEI
;
A
#
# COMPACT_ATOMS: atom_id res chain seq x y z
N MET A 1 -28.93 29.74 -51.48
CA MET A 1 -28.66 29.00 -50.22
C MET A 1 -29.12 27.57 -50.44
N SER A 2 -28.22 26.61 -50.67
CA SER A 2 -28.61 25.20 -50.80
C SER A 2 -29.18 24.74 -49.48
N LYS A 3 -30.42 24.22 -49.47
CA LYS A 3 -30.96 23.54 -48.29
C LYS A 3 -30.02 22.39 -47.95
N GLU A 4 -29.40 22.43 -46.78
CA GLU A 4 -28.62 21.29 -46.29
C GLU A 4 -29.55 20.08 -46.22
N GLU A 5 -29.17 18.99 -46.90
CA GLU A 5 -29.95 17.76 -46.82
C GLU A 5 -29.85 17.20 -45.40
N THR A 6 -31.01 16.98 -44.80
CA THR A 6 -31.17 16.47 -43.44
C THR A 6 -31.97 15.17 -43.44
N GLN A 7 -31.77 14.35 -42.41
CA GLN A 7 -32.47 13.09 -42.21
C GLN A 7 -32.80 12.94 -40.72
N VAL A 8 -33.98 12.38 -40.42
CA VAL A 8 -34.39 12.05 -39.05
C VAL A 8 -33.83 10.68 -38.63
N CYS A 9 -33.23 10.63 -37.44
CA CYS A 9 -32.65 9.40 -36.91
C CYS A 9 -33.74 8.48 -36.38
N LYS A 10 -33.82 7.23 -36.87
CA LYS A 10 -34.84 6.26 -36.40
C LYS A 10 -34.76 5.87 -34.93
N TRP A 11 -33.64 6.12 -34.23
CA TRP A 11 -33.49 5.75 -32.82
C TRP A 11 -33.76 6.91 -31.85
N CYS A 12 -33.24 8.11 -32.14
CA CYS A 12 -33.42 9.26 -31.23
C CYS A 12 -34.46 10.28 -31.71
N GLY A 13 -35.05 10.10 -32.91
CA GLY A 13 -36.08 10.99 -33.45
C GLY A 13 -35.60 12.39 -33.84
N ARG A 14 -34.33 12.73 -33.60
CA ARG A 14 -33.74 14.03 -33.94
C ARG A 14 -33.32 14.09 -35.40
N GLU A 15 -33.44 15.28 -35.98
CA GLU A 15 -32.99 15.60 -37.33
C GLU A 15 -31.52 16.01 -37.32
N PHE A 16 -30.75 15.43 -38.24
CA PHE A 16 -29.32 15.73 -38.40
C PHE A 16 -28.98 15.89 -39.87
N SER A 17 -27.87 16.58 -40.15
CA SER A 17 -27.26 16.56 -41.47
C SER A 17 -27.01 15.13 -41.93
N ILE A 18 -27.20 14.92 -43.22
CA ILE A 18 -26.94 13.68 -43.94
C ILE A 18 -25.52 13.10 -43.68
N PHE A 19 -24.53 13.95 -43.37
CA PHE A 19 -23.15 13.54 -43.04
C PHE A 19 -23.01 12.87 -41.67
N GLU A 20 -23.99 13.05 -40.78
CA GLU A 20 -24.05 12.39 -39.47
C GLU A 20 -24.52 10.93 -39.55
N TYR A 21 -24.71 10.39 -40.75
CA TYR A 21 -25.12 9.00 -40.98
C TYR A 21 -23.98 8.21 -41.64
N GLY A 22 -23.69 7.03 -41.10
CA GLY A 22 -22.72 6.13 -41.71
C GLY A 22 -23.27 5.46 -42.97
N ILE A 23 -22.38 5.00 -43.84
CA ILE A 23 -22.75 4.14 -44.97
C ILE A 23 -22.66 2.67 -44.51
N SER A 24 -23.64 1.86 -44.90
CA SER A 24 -23.61 0.42 -44.65
C SER A 24 -22.63 -0.24 -45.62
N SER A 25 -21.68 -1.01 -45.09
CA SER A 25 -20.71 -1.75 -45.91
C SER A 25 -21.35 -2.86 -46.75
N TYR A 26 -22.54 -3.33 -46.39
CA TYR A 26 -23.21 -4.44 -47.07
C TYR A 26 -23.92 -4.01 -48.36
N ASN A 27 -24.60 -2.86 -48.35
CA ASN A 27 -25.43 -2.41 -49.47
C ASN A 27 -25.09 -1.00 -49.95
N GLN A 28 -24.01 -0.39 -49.43
CA GLN A 28 -23.56 0.97 -49.75
C GLN A 28 -24.65 2.06 -49.55
N LYS A 29 -25.73 1.75 -48.83
CA LYS A 29 -26.79 2.72 -48.52
C LYS A 29 -26.48 3.45 -47.23
N ARG A 30 -26.88 4.72 -47.17
CA ARG A 30 -26.83 5.53 -45.95
C ARG A 30 -27.72 4.89 -44.89
N ARG A 31 -27.20 4.79 -43.66
CA ARG A 31 -27.95 4.21 -42.53
C ARG A 31 -29.11 5.11 -42.16
N THR A 32 -30.17 4.50 -41.63
CA THR A 32 -31.33 5.22 -41.11
C THR A 32 -31.14 5.74 -39.68
N VAL A 33 -29.95 5.52 -39.10
CA VAL A 33 -29.59 5.83 -37.72
C VAL A 33 -28.30 6.64 -37.73
N CYS A 34 -28.26 7.74 -36.97
CA CYS A 34 -27.08 8.60 -36.92
C CYS A 34 -25.87 7.87 -36.29
N LYS A 35 -24.66 8.33 -36.63
CA LYS A 35 -23.38 7.78 -36.18
C LYS A 35 -23.29 7.74 -34.66
N ALA A 36 -23.78 8.77 -33.96
CA ALA A 36 -23.79 8.84 -32.50
C ALA A 36 -24.59 7.68 -31.88
N CYS A 37 -25.87 7.55 -32.24
CA CYS A 37 -26.73 6.48 -31.74
C CYS A 37 -26.20 5.08 -32.12
N TYR A 38 -25.73 4.90 -33.36
CA TYR A 38 -25.13 3.64 -33.78
C TYR A 38 -23.90 3.27 -32.93
N SER A 39 -23.01 4.24 -32.69
CA SER A 39 -21.78 4.04 -31.93
C SER A 39 -22.07 3.78 -30.45
N GLU A 40 -23.06 4.46 -29.88
CA GLU A 40 -23.55 4.23 -28.52
C GLU A 40 -24.06 2.80 -28.34
N ARG A 41 -24.99 2.33 -29.17
CA ARG A 41 -25.50 0.95 -29.08
C ARG A 41 -24.42 -0.10 -29.31
N ARG A 42 -23.43 0.19 -30.18
CA ARG A 42 -22.27 -0.71 -30.37
C ARG A 42 -21.41 -0.77 -29.12
N ARG A 43 -21.13 0.37 -28.47
CA ARG A 43 -20.39 0.43 -27.20
C ARG A 43 -21.13 -0.32 -26.09
N GLU A 44 -22.44 -0.13 -26.00
CA GLU A 44 -23.28 -0.84 -25.03
C GLU A 44 -23.25 -2.37 -25.25
N LYS A 45 -23.43 -2.84 -26.49
CA LYS A 45 -23.32 -4.27 -26.82
C LYS A 45 -21.94 -4.84 -26.48
N GLN A 46 -20.87 -4.11 -26.78
CA GLN A 46 -19.51 -4.52 -26.44
C GLN A 46 -19.29 -4.59 -24.93
N LEU A 47 -19.83 -3.62 -24.18
CA LEU A 47 -19.78 -3.60 -22.72
C LEU A 47 -20.53 -4.79 -22.12
N GLN A 48 -21.73 -5.11 -22.61
CA GLN A 48 -22.50 -6.28 -22.17
C GLN A 48 -21.76 -7.59 -22.41
N LEU A 49 -21.15 -7.77 -23.60
CA LEU A 49 -20.33 -8.95 -23.90
C LEU A 49 -19.11 -9.05 -22.98
N LYS A 50 -18.42 -7.93 -22.75
CA LYS A 50 -17.25 -7.86 -21.86
C LYS A 50 -17.64 -8.16 -20.41
N LEU A 51 -18.82 -7.72 -19.97
CA LEU A 51 -19.38 -8.03 -18.66
C LEU A 51 -19.68 -9.51 -18.52
N ALA A 52 -20.34 -10.13 -19.51
CA ALA A 52 -20.63 -11.55 -19.50
C ALA A 52 -19.35 -12.42 -19.39
N ASP A 53 -18.37 -12.16 -20.27
CA ASP A 53 -17.04 -12.83 -20.24
C ASP A 53 -16.32 -12.59 -18.90
N GLY A 54 -16.36 -11.35 -18.40
CA GLY A 54 -15.74 -11.00 -17.12
C GLY A 54 -16.38 -11.72 -15.94
N LEU A 55 -17.71 -11.87 -15.91
CA LEU A 55 -18.43 -12.57 -14.86
C LEU A 55 -18.14 -14.07 -14.89
N GLU A 56 -18.06 -14.67 -16.07
CA GLU A 56 -17.66 -16.07 -16.22
C GLU A 56 -16.27 -16.33 -15.63
N LYS A 57 -15.29 -15.51 -16.01
CA LYS A 57 -13.91 -15.54 -15.47
C LYS A 57 -13.83 -15.23 -13.98
N TYR A 58 -14.72 -14.39 -13.48
CA TYR A 58 -14.82 -14.15 -12.05
C TYR A 58 -15.32 -15.42 -11.35
N ASN A 59 -16.39 -16.02 -11.85
CA ASN A 59 -17.03 -17.16 -11.23
C ASN A 59 -16.11 -18.40 -11.22
N ASN A 60 -15.42 -18.69 -12.33
CA ASN A 60 -14.48 -19.81 -12.45
C ASN A 60 -13.16 -19.63 -11.67
N GLY A 61 -12.91 -18.45 -11.10
CA GLY A 61 -11.76 -18.17 -10.25
C GLY A 61 -10.50 -17.68 -10.98
N GLU A 62 -10.59 -17.35 -12.28
CA GLU A 62 -9.48 -16.72 -13.02
C GLU A 62 -9.18 -15.30 -12.53
N LEU A 63 -10.19 -14.57 -12.04
CA LEU A 63 -10.03 -13.22 -11.51
C LEU A 63 -9.85 -13.21 -9.99
N VAL A 64 -9.25 -12.14 -9.47
CA VAL A 64 -8.96 -12.03 -8.03
C VAL A 64 -10.24 -12.03 -7.20
N LYS A 65 -10.41 -13.08 -6.39
CA LYS A 65 -11.39 -13.17 -5.30
C LYS A 65 -10.76 -12.86 -3.95
N ILE A 66 -11.54 -12.25 -3.08
CA ILE A 66 -11.15 -11.93 -1.71
C ILE A 66 -11.10 -13.23 -0.90
N ARG A 67 -10.01 -13.44 -0.18
CA ARG A 67 -9.82 -14.59 0.71
C ARG A 67 -9.49 -14.10 2.11
N ARG A 68 -9.98 -14.79 3.13
CA ARG A 68 -9.61 -14.48 4.52
C ARG A 68 -8.12 -14.77 4.72
N LYS A 69 -7.33 -13.72 4.92
CA LYS A 69 -5.90 -13.78 5.18
C LYS A 69 -5.53 -12.78 6.28
N TYR A 70 -4.45 -13.11 6.98
CA TYR A 70 -3.92 -12.32 8.08
C TYR A 70 -2.48 -11.93 7.79
N LYS A 71 -2.10 -10.75 8.26
CA LYS A 71 -0.72 -10.30 8.23
C LYS A 71 0.07 -10.99 9.34
N LYS A 72 1.38 -11.15 9.12
CA LYS A 72 2.31 -11.60 10.14
C LYS A 72 3.20 -10.40 10.50
N PRO A 73 3.11 -9.87 11.72
CA PRO A 73 3.98 -8.78 12.15
C PRO A 73 5.45 -9.18 12.05
N TYR A 74 6.30 -8.23 11.68
CA TYR A 74 7.75 -8.43 11.69
C TYR A 74 8.30 -8.29 13.11
N HIS A 75 9.41 -8.97 13.40
CA HIS A 75 10.03 -8.97 14.73
C HIS A 75 10.32 -7.54 15.23
N PHE A 76 10.88 -6.68 14.39
CA PHE A 76 11.21 -5.28 14.74
C PHE A 76 9.99 -4.40 15.06
N GLN A 77 8.79 -4.83 14.70
CA GLN A 77 7.55 -4.11 15.01
C GLN A 77 6.94 -4.54 16.34
N ILE A 78 7.34 -5.70 16.88
CA ILE A 78 6.71 -6.28 18.06
C ILE A 78 7.27 -5.60 19.32
N LEU A 79 6.37 -5.10 20.17
CA LEU A 79 6.73 -4.65 21.52
C LEU A 79 6.58 -5.81 22.50
N TYR A 80 7.70 -6.22 23.10
CA TYR A 80 7.72 -7.33 24.04
C TYR A 80 7.32 -6.91 25.45
N ARG A 81 6.78 -7.86 26.22
CA ARG A 81 6.47 -7.66 27.65
C ARG A 81 7.71 -7.30 28.47
N SER A 82 8.86 -7.89 28.13
CA SER A 82 10.15 -7.58 28.78
C SER A 82 10.58 -6.12 28.62
N GLU A 83 10.10 -5.43 27.59
CA GLU A 83 10.40 -4.03 27.32
C GLU A 83 9.34 -3.11 27.93
N SER A 84 8.06 -3.43 27.73
CA SER A 84 6.95 -2.56 28.14
C SER A 84 6.48 -2.76 29.58
N SER A 85 6.78 -3.90 30.20
CA SER A 85 6.19 -4.36 31.48
C SER A 85 4.66 -4.43 31.48
N ILE A 86 4.01 -4.44 30.30
CA ILE A 86 2.55 -4.50 30.18
C ILE A 86 2.10 -5.93 29.96
N ASP A 87 1.19 -6.40 30.81
CA ASP A 87 0.65 -7.76 30.74
C ASP A 87 -0.32 -7.94 29.56
N SER A 88 -0.19 -9.12 28.94
CA SER A 88 -1.09 -9.59 27.91
C SER A 88 -2.42 -10.06 28.50
N ILE A 89 -3.54 -9.71 27.87
CA ILE A 89 -4.88 -10.23 28.23
C ILE A 89 -5.16 -11.61 27.63
N ALA A 90 -4.36 -12.04 26.65
CA ALA A 90 -4.49 -13.33 25.98
C ALA A 90 -3.13 -13.87 25.57
N LYS A 91 -3.01 -15.20 25.44
CA LYS A 91 -1.76 -15.88 25.07
C LYS A 91 -1.22 -15.46 23.69
N ASP A 92 -2.11 -15.15 22.75
CA ASP A 92 -1.78 -14.70 21.40
C ASP A 92 -1.83 -13.18 21.24
N GLU A 93 -1.91 -12.41 22.33
CA GLU A 93 -1.85 -10.95 22.23
C GLU A 93 -0.44 -10.49 21.86
N VAL A 94 -0.35 -9.69 20.78
CA VAL A 94 0.90 -9.12 20.29
C VAL A 94 0.67 -7.65 19.97
N PHE A 95 1.52 -6.77 20.52
CA PHE A 95 1.51 -5.34 20.24
C PHE A 95 2.46 -5.02 19.08
N VAL A 96 1.94 -4.34 18.06
CA VAL A 96 2.67 -4.05 16.82
C VAL A 96 2.76 -2.54 16.62
N ARG A 97 3.97 -2.08 16.28
CA ARG A 97 4.32 -0.69 16.09
C ARG A 97 3.55 -0.05 14.94
N LEU A 98 2.98 1.12 15.21
CA LEU A 98 2.32 1.96 14.23
C LEU A 98 3.30 2.99 13.67
N LEU A 99 3.94 2.70 12.52
CA LEU A 99 5.00 3.54 11.94
C LEU A 99 4.54 4.99 11.68
N ASP A 100 3.27 5.18 11.33
CA ASP A 100 2.70 6.50 11.03
C ASP A 100 2.36 7.32 12.29
N TYR A 101 2.52 6.78 13.50
CA TYR A 101 2.11 7.45 14.74
C TYR A 101 3.28 7.57 15.72
N LYS A 102 3.32 8.68 16.47
CA LYS A 102 4.34 8.92 17.48
C LYS A 102 4.28 7.83 18.56
N SER A 103 5.32 6.99 18.62
CA SER A 103 5.59 6.03 19.69
C SER A 103 4.37 5.24 20.16
N ALA A 104 3.62 4.65 19.22
CA ALA A 104 2.38 3.94 19.49
C ALA A 104 2.40 2.49 18.96
N TRP A 105 1.76 1.58 19.70
CA TRP A 105 1.60 0.17 19.35
C TRP A 105 0.15 -0.27 19.57
N ILE A 106 -0.41 -1.00 18.61
CA ILE A 106 -1.75 -1.58 18.70
C ILE A 106 -1.64 -3.10 18.84
N SER A 107 -2.41 -3.69 19.76
CA SER A 107 -2.53 -5.14 19.82
C SER A 107 -3.53 -5.68 18.82
N ASN A 108 -3.42 -6.96 18.50
CA ASN A 108 -4.44 -7.71 17.76
C ASN A 108 -5.80 -7.82 18.47
N TYR A 109 -5.96 -7.23 19.65
CA TYR A 109 -7.19 -7.10 20.43
C TYR A 109 -7.70 -5.65 20.53
N GLY A 110 -7.01 -4.69 19.90
CA GLY A 110 -7.41 -3.29 19.91
C GLY A 110 -7.00 -2.51 21.16
N ARG A 111 -6.17 -3.08 22.05
CA ARG A 111 -5.50 -2.33 23.13
C ARG A 111 -4.33 -1.53 22.56
N LEU A 112 -4.18 -0.29 22.99
CA LEU A 112 -3.12 0.60 22.52
C LEU A 112 -2.12 0.92 23.64
N ILE A 113 -0.83 0.84 23.32
CA ILE A 113 0.28 1.28 24.15
C ILE A 113 0.92 2.52 23.52
N GLN A 114 1.31 3.48 24.36
CA GLN A 114 2.12 4.61 23.94
C GLN A 114 3.34 4.75 24.85
N GLN A 115 4.50 5.04 24.25
CA GLN A 115 5.70 5.40 24.99
C GLN A 115 5.68 6.90 25.28
N LEU A 116 6.00 7.27 26.52
CA LEU A 116 6.12 8.65 26.98
C LEU A 116 7.53 9.18 26.69
N ASP A 117 7.72 10.50 26.85
CA ASP A 117 9.00 11.15 26.55
C ASP A 117 10.10 10.74 27.55
N ASP A 118 9.76 10.18 28.72
CA ASP A 118 10.69 9.60 29.68
C ASP A 118 11.09 8.14 29.36
N GLY A 119 10.58 7.59 28.25
CA GLY A 119 10.84 6.22 27.80
C GLY A 119 9.90 5.16 28.38
N THR A 120 9.04 5.51 29.35
CA THR A 120 8.09 4.57 29.96
C THR A 120 6.92 4.25 29.03
N TYR A 121 6.33 3.07 29.19
CA TYR A 121 5.20 2.61 28.39
C TYR A 121 3.91 2.63 29.22
N GLN A 122 2.81 3.08 28.61
CA GLN A 122 1.50 3.05 29.25
C GLN A 122 0.40 2.58 28.31
N LEU A 123 -0.62 1.93 28.87
CA LEU A 123 -1.86 1.66 28.17
C LEU A 123 -2.65 2.96 28.00
N VAL A 124 -3.02 3.26 26.77
CA VAL A 124 -3.85 4.42 26.46
C VAL A 124 -5.31 4.08 26.74
N LYS A 125 -5.99 4.94 27.50
CA LYS A 125 -7.43 4.83 27.72
C LYS A 125 -8.18 5.34 26.48
N GLY A 126 -8.81 4.42 25.75
CA GLY A 126 -9.65 4.76 24.59
C GLY A 126 -11.00 5.35 25.00
N VAL A 127 -11.65 6.02 24.06
CA VAL A 127 -12.99 6.63 24.21
C VAL A 127 -13.93 6.01 23.19
N ARG A 128 -15.16 5.69 23.58
CA ARG A 128 -16.15 5.17 22.64
C ARG A 128 -16.88 6.28 21.89
N SER A 129 -16.99 6.10 20.59
CA SER A 129 -17.82 6.95 19.72
C SER A 129 -19.26 6.94 20.21
N ARG A 130 -19.90 8.12 20.32
CA ARG A 130 -21.30 8.19 20.75
C ARG A 130 -22.24 7.59 19.71
N THR A 131 -21.90 7.78 18.43
CA THR A 131 -22.69 7.39 17.26
C THR A 131 -22.47 5.91 16.93
N THR A 132 -21.22 5.49 16.74
CA THR A 132 -20.91 4.11 16.28
C THR A 132 -20.65 3.14 17.42
N LYS A 133 -20.49 3.61 18.66
CA LYS A 133 -20.09 2.84 19.85
C LYS A 133 -18.69 2.19 19.78
N GLU A 134 -18.01 2.32 18.66
CA GLU A 134 -16.66 1.82 18.43
C GLU A 134 -15.63 2.49 19.35
N LEU A 135 -14.59 1.74 19.71
CA LEU A 135 -13.46 2.23 20.50
C LEU A 135 -12.57 3.13 19.63
N THR A 136 -12.26 4.31 20.13
CA THR A 136 -11.42 5.30 19.44
C THR A 136 -10.25 5.74 20.30
N TYR A 137 -9.14 6.08 19.64
CA TYR A 137 -7.94 6.64 20.24
C TYR A 137 -7.64 8.01 19.63
N THR A 138 -7.01 8.88 20.41
CA THR A 138 -6.50 10.17 19.91
C THR A 138 -5.00 10.10 19.84
N LEU A 139 -4.44 10.11 18.63
CA LEU A 139 -3.02 9.88 18.38
C LEU A 139 -2.40 10.99 17.55
N ASN A 140 -1.07 11.07 17.60
CA ASN A 140 -0.28 12.01 16.84
C ASN A 140 0.25 11.31 15.59
N ARG A 141 -0.41 11.54 14.44
CA ARG A 141 0.02 10.98 13.15
C ARG A 141 1.12 11.82 12.52
N ASN A 142 2.17 11.18 12.03
CA ASN A 142 3.23 11.82 11.27
C ASN A 142 2.73 12.14 9.86
N VAL A 143 2.70 13.43 9.51
CA VAL A 143 2.18 13.93 8.23
C VAL A 143 3.10 15.00 7.66
N TYR A 144 3.12 15.12 6.34
CA TYR A 144 3.86 16.17 5.66
C TYR A 144 3.08 17.49 5.62
N PHE A 145 3.63 18.54 6.23
CA PHE A 145 3.05 19.88 6.18
C PHE A 145 3.62 20.64 4.98
N LYS A 146 2.89 20.63 3.85
CA LYS A 146 3.29 21.34 2.61
C LYS A 146 3.65 22.82 2.84
N SER A 147 2.92 23.50 3.73
CA SER A 147 3.17 24.93 4.03
C SER A 147 4.47 25.19 4.80
N LYS A 148 5.02 24.17 5.47
CA LYS A 148 6.25 24.26 6.27
C LYS A 148 7.39 23.44 5.67
N ASP A 149 7.16 22.81 4.52
CA ASP A 149 8.07 21.91 3.83
C ASP A 149 8.74 20.88 4.76
N ARG A 150 7.97 20.30 5.68
CA ARG A 150 8.48 19.39 6.71
C ARG A 150 7.44 18.39 7.20
N TRP A 151 7.91 17.21 7.62
CA TRP A 151 7.16 16.26 8.42
C TRP A 151 6.97 16.77 9.85
N GLY A 152 5.84 16.42 10.44
CA GLY A 152 5.56 16.65 11.85
C GLY A 152 4.30 15.92 12.27
N TYR A 153 3.82 16.19 13.49
CA TYR A 153 2.67 15.48 14.01
C TYR A 153 1.38 16.29 13.94
N LYS A 154 0.32 15.62 13.49
CA LYS A 154 -1.05 16.12 13.56
C LYS A 154 -1.87 15.18 14.46
N LYS A 155 -2.56 15.77 15.44
CA LYS A 155 -3.48 15.03 16.30
C LYS A 155 -4.72 14.63 15.51
N GLU A 156 -5.11 13.36 15.59
CA GLU A 156 -6.32 12.83 14.97
C GLU A 156 -6.97 11.77 15.86
N ARG A 157 -8.26 11.53 15.61
CA ARG A 157 -9.02 10.45 16.24
C ARG A 157 -9.14 9.30 15.26
N VAL A 158 -8.85 8.09 15.72
CA VAL A 158 -8.82 6.87 14.90
C VAL A 158 -9.56 5.75 15.62
N ASN A 159 -10.21 4.85 14.88
CA ASN A 159 -10.87 3.69 15.48
C ASN A 159 -9.84 2.60 15.77
N ALA A 160 -10.05 1.87 16.86
CA ALA A 160 -9.21 0.71 17.22
C ALA A 160 -9.30 -0.38 16.15
N CYS A 161 -10.50 -0.68 15.64
CA CYS A 161 -10.73 -1.67 14.60
C CYS A 161 -9.96 -1.37 13.31
N ASP A 162 -9.88 -0.10 12.90
CA ASP A 162 -9.14 0.33 11.72
C ASP A 162 -7.63 0.07 11.87
N LEU A 163 -7.06 0.40 13.04
CA LEU A 163 -5.65 0.11 13.36
C LEU A 163 -5.39 -1.40 13.41
N VAL A 164 -6.31 -2.18 13.99
CA VAL A 164 -6.18 -3.65 14.04
C VAL A 164 -6.26 -4.24 12.63
N ILE A 165 -7.19 -3.77 11.78
CA ILE A 165 -7.28 -4.22 10.39
C ILE A 165 -6.00 -3.87 9.64
N GLN A 166 -5.52 -2.63 9.78
CA GLN A 166 -4.28 -2.17 9.15
C GLN A 166 -3.11 -3.09 9.49
N MET A 167 -2.96 -3.51 10.75
CA MET A 167 -1.77 -4.28 11.17
C MET A 167 -1.91 -5.80 11.06
N PHE A 168 -3.13 -6.35 11.11
CA PHE A 168 -3.32 -7.80 11.26
C PHE A 168 -4.18 -8.45 10.17
N VAL A 169 -4.93 -7.69 9.37
CA VAL A 169 -5.84 -8.22 8.34
C VAL A 169 -5.39 -7.80 6.95
N VAL A 170 -5.41 -8.73 6.00
CA VAL A 170 -5.17 -8.39 4.58
C VAL A 170 -6.46 -7.80 3.98
N ASN A 171 -6.43 -6.52 3.65
CA ASN A 171 -7.53 -5.79 3.02
C ASN A 171 -7.29 -5.63 1.50
N TYR A 172 -8.10 -6.30 0.68
CA TYR A 172 -7.94 -6.33 -0.78
C TYR A 172 -8.47 -5.06 -1.48
N ASP A 173 -9.31 -4.29 -0.80
CA ASP A 173 -9.98 -3.11 -1.36
C ASP A 173 -10.13 -2.03 -0.28
N MET A 174 -9.01 -1.39 0.05
CA MET A 174 -8.97 -0.35 1.08
C MET A 174 -9.75 0.91 0.69
N LYS A 175 -10.00 1.10 -0.62
CA LYS A 175 -10.72 2.27 -1.12
C LYS A 175 -12.21 2.19 -0.80
N HIS A 176 -12.83 1.03 -1.02
CA HIS A 176 -14.29 0.88 -0.87
C HIS A 176 -14.69 0.26 0.48
N ASN A 177 -13.78 -0.38 1.19
CA ASN A 177 -14.06 -0.95 2.51
C ASN A 177 -14.07 0.16 3.58
N THR A 178 -15.20 0.87 3.65
CA THR A 178 -15.44 1.99 4.57
C THR A 178 -16.14 1.59 5.87
N MET A 179 -16.55 0.31 5.99
CA MET A 179 -17.23 -0.23 7.16
C MET A 179 -16.47 -1.45 7.69
N VAL A 180 -16.68 -1.78 8.96
CA VAL A 180 -16.14 -2.98 9.59
C VAL A 180 -17.28 -3.82 10.13
N TRP A 181 -17.41 -5.04 9.64
CA TRP A 181 -18.27 -6.02 10.29
C TRP A 181 -17.53 -6.65 11.46
N HIS A 182 -18.08 -6.46 12.65
CA HIS A 182 -17.65 -7.14 13.87
C HIS A 182 -18.43 -8.45 14.02
N LYS A 183 -17.75 -9.54 14.37
CA LYS A 183 -18.42 -10.81 14.68
C LYS A 183 -19.53 -10.59 15.71
N ASN A 184 -20.70 -11.20 15.47
CA ASN A 184 -21.91 -11.05 16.27
C ASN A 184 -22.39 -9.59 16.42
N ASN A 185 -22.00 -8.70 15.50
CA ASN A 185 -22.28 -7.27 15.57
C ASN A 185 -21.80 -6.61 16.89
N ASP A 186 -20.76 -7.17 17.51
CA ASP A 186 -20.20 -6.68 18.77
C ASP A 186 -19.07 -5.68 18.53
N THR A 187 -19.38 -4.38 18.55
CA THR A 187 -18.40 -3.30 18.38
C THR A 187 -17.39 -3.19 19.54
N ASN A 188 -17.56 -3.97 20.61
CA ASN A 188 -16.56 -4.09 21.68
C ASN A 188 -15.41 -5.03 21.29
N ASP A 189 -15.69 -6.02 20.43
CA ASP A 189 -14.75 -7.05 20.05
C ASP A 189 -13.86 -6.56 18.91
N ASN A 190 -12.63 -6.19 19.26
CA ASN A 190 -11.59 -5.76 18.33
C ASN A 190 -10.55 -6.84 18.06
N TYR A 191 -10.86 -8.12 18.35
CA TYR A 191 -9.96 -9.20 17.99
C TYR A 191 -9.87 -9.33 16.47
N TYR A 192 -8.64 -9.27 15.92
CA TYR A 192 -8.41 -9.17 14.48
C TYR A 192 -9.10 -10.26 13.63
N LYS A 193 -9.29 -11.48 14.18
CA LYS A 193 -9.99 -12.56 13.48
C LYS A 193 -11.50 -12.32 13.36
N HIS A 194 -12.06 -11.49 14.23
CA HIS A 194 -13.47 -11.13 14.31
C HIS A 194 -13.82 -9.87 13.50
N LEU A 195 -12.82 -9.17 12.96
CA LEU A 195 -13.00 -7.98 12.14
C LEU A 195 -12.96 -8.29 10.64
N PHE A 196 -13.93 -7.76 9.90
CA PHE A 196 -14.03 -7.88 8.45
C PHE A 196 -14.18 -6.48 7.82
N PRO A 197 -13.15 -5.96 7.12
CA PRO A 197 -13.32 -4.76 6.31
C PRO A 197 -14.27 -5.05 5.15
N VAL A 198 -15.33 -4.26 5.03
CA VAL A 198 -16.42 -4.48 4.07
C VAL A 198 -16.93 -3.15 3.52
N THR A 199 -17.61 -3.19 2.38
CA THR A 199 -18.36 -2.04 1.86
C THR A 199 -19.65 -1.83 2.66
N ASP A 200 -20.27 -0.66 2.53
CA ASP A 200 -21.58 -0.40 3.13
C ASP A 200 -22.66 -1.40 2.69
N LYS A 201 -22.70 -1.78 1.41
CA LYS A 201 -23.66 -2.79 0.90
C LYS A 201 -23.45 -4.16 1.54
N GLN A 202 -22.19 -4.58 1.67
CA GLN A 202 -21.82 -5.86 2.28
C GLN A 202 -22.09 -5.87 3.79
N TYR A 203 -21.88 -4.73 4.46
CA TYR A 203 -22.24 -4.56 5.86
C TYR A 203 -23.74 -4.71 6.06
N ARG A 204 -24.56 -3.99 5.27
CA ARG A 204 -26.03 -4.08 5.33
C ARG A 204 -26.54 -5.50 5.09
N GLU A 205 -25.96 -6.22 4.14
CA GLU A 205 -26.32 -7.61 3.92
C GLU A 205 -25.91 -8.52 5.09
N SER A 206 -24.71 -8.32 5.64
CA SER A 206 -24.27 -9.08 6.82
C SER A 206 -25.20 -8.82 8.02
N LEU A 207 -25.62 -7.57 8.22
CA LEU A 207 -26.57 -7.21 9.26
C LEU A 207 -27.93 -7.89 9.05
N ARG A 208 -28.47 -7.87 7.81
CA ARG A 208 -29.73 -8.54 7.46
C ARG A 208 -29.68 -10.04 7.78
N VAL A 209 -28.60 -10.72 7.39
CA VAL A 209 -28.41 -12.16 7.69
C VAL A 209 -28.30 -12.39 9.19
N HIS A 210 -27.59 -11.52 9.92
CA HIS A 210 -27.47 -11.61 11.37
C HIS A 210 -28.81 -11.46 12.09
N GLU A 211 -29.64 -10.51 11.67
CA GLU A 211 -30.96 -10.27 12.25
C GLU A 211 -31.93 -11.43 11.98
N GLN A 212 -31.78 -12.12 10.85
CA GLN A 212 -32.60 -13.29 10.49
C GLN A 212 -32.15 -14.58 11.19
N ASP A 213 -30.85 -14.87 11.16
CA ASP A 213 -30.29 -16.17 11.57
C ASP A 213 -29.70 -16.13 13.00
N GLY A 214 -29.60 -14.95 13.61
CA GLY A 214 -28.96 -14.72 14.91
C GLY A 214 -27.43 -14.72 14.88
N ALA A 215 -26.80 -15.18 13.79
CA ALA A 215 -25.34 -15.23 13.64
C ALA A 215 -24.93 -15.22 12.16
N VAL A 216 -23.72 -14.72 11.89
CA VAL A 216 -23.11 -14.77 10.54
C VAL A 216 -21.74 -15.40 10.65
N THR A 217 -21.56 -16.54 9.98
CA THR A 217 -20.28 -17.24 9.95
C THR A 217 -19.26 -16.50 9.08
N SER A 218 -17.97 -16.70 9.34
CA SER A 218 -16.90 -16.13 8.49
C SER A 218 -17.02 -16.58 7.04
N LYS A 219 -17.52 -17.80 6.78
CA LYS A 219 -17.75 -18.30 5.41
C LYS A 219 -18.86 -17.52 4.71
N GLN A 220 -19.98 -17.25 5.40
CA GLN A 220 -21.06 -16.42 4.86
C GLN A 220 -20.57 -15.00 4.54
N ILE A 221 -19.80 -14.37 5.44
CA ILE A 221 -19.24 -13.03 5.19
C ILE A 221 -18.35 -13.02 3.95
N ILE A 222 -17.45 -14.01 3.80
CA ILE A 222 -16.58 -14.10 2.61
C ILE A 222 -17.39 -14.38 1.34
N ASN A 223 -18.51 -15.10 1.42
CA ASN A 223 -19.42 -15.26 0.29
C ASN A 223 -20.08 -13.93 -0.08
N ILE A 224 -20.63 -13.19 0.89
CA ILE A 224 -21.22 -11.84 0.69
C ILE A 224 -20.19 -10.91 0.04
N VAL A 225 -18.98 -10.85 0.60
CA VAL A 225 -17.89 -10.00 0.10
C VAL A 225 -17.49 -10.33 -1.34
N ASN A 226 -17.61 -11.58 -1.76
CA ASN A 226 -17.32 -12.00 -3.13
C ASN A 226 -18.53 -12.01 -4.07
N ALA A 227 -19.75 -11.86 -3.56
CA ALA A 227 -20.96 -11.82 -4.38
C ALA A 227 -20.97 -10.54 -5.23
N VAL A 228 -21.43 -10.66 -6.48
CA VAL A 228 -21.39 -9.57 -7.47
C VAL A 228 -22.40 -8.49 -7.12
N GLU A 229 -23.54 -8.90 -6.58
CA GLU A 229 -24.65 -8.06 -6.13
C GLU A 229 -24.26 -7.09 -4.99
N PHE A 230 -23.22 -7.42 -4.22
CA PHE A 230 -22.74 -6.59 -3.11
C PHE A 230 -21.42 -5.86 -3.42
N LYS A 231 -21.01 -5.81 -4.69
CA LYS A 231 -19.88 -4.98 -5.12
C LYS A 231 -20.29 -3.49 -5.25
N PRO A 232 -19.31 -2.57 -5.23
CA PRO A 232 -19.54 -1.17 -5.60
C PRO A 232 -20.23 -1.02 -6.97
N ASP A 233 -20.99 0.05 -7.19
CA ASP A 233 -21.77 0.23 -8.43
C ASP A 233 -20.92 0.36 -9.70
N ASP A 234 -19.74 0.95 -9.54
CA ASP A 234 -18.72 1.10 -10.58
C ASP A 234 -17.87 -0.16 -10.75
N TRP A 235 -18.04 -1.18 -9.91
CA TRP A 235 -17.23 -2.40 -9.98
C TRP A 235 -17.44 -3.14 -11.30
N LYS A 236 -16.34 -3.57 -11.90
CA LYS A 236 -16.34 -4.46 -13.05
C LYS A 236 -15.36 -5.60 -12.83
N PRO A 237 -15.66 -6.83 -13.32
CA PRO A 237 -14.78 -7.98 -13.11
C PRO A 237 -13.33 -7.74 -13.56
N TRP A 238 -13.12 -7.05 -14.68
CA TRP A 238 -11.79 -6.82 -15.23
C TRP A 238 -10.89 -5.91 -14.38
N HIS A 239 -11.42 -5.17 -13.41
CA HIS A 239 -10.61 -4.41 -12.44
C HIS A 239 -9.68 -5.33 -11.64
N ASN A 240 -10.14 -6.58 -11.42
CA ASN A 240 -9.47 -7.61 -10.65
C ASN A 240 -8.67 -8.59 -11.53
N LYS A 241 -8.47 -8.25 -12.80
CA LYS A 241 -7.64 -9.05 -13.71
C LYS A 241 -6.17 -8.77 -13.43
N ARG A 242 -5.40 -9.84 -13.18
CA ARG A 242 -3.93 -9.75 -13.06
C ARG A 242 -3.33 -9.46 -14.43
N THR A 243 -2.80 -8.26 -14.61
CA THR A 243 -2.24 -7.78 -15.89
C THR A 243 -0.76 -7.45 -15.81
N TYR A 244 -0.21 -7.26 -14.61
CA TYR A 244 1.20 -6.91 -14.40
C TYR A 244 1.97 -8.10 -13.85
N GLU A 245 2.80 -8.71 -14.71
CA GLU A 245 3.62 -9.90 -14.42
C GLU A 245 2.79 -11.10 -13.88
N GLY A 246 1.51 -11.19 -14.26
CA GLY A 246 0.60 -12.23 -13.77
C GLY A 246 0.24 -12.12 -12.29
N VAL A 247 0.65 -11.03 -11.62
CA VAL A 247 0.43 -10.81 -10.18
C VAL A 247 -0.35 -9.52 -9.91
N GLY A 248 0.16 -8.39 -10.37
CA GLY A 248 -0.45 -7.08 -10.10
C GLY A 248 -1.73 -6.83 -10.90
N TYR A 249 -2.69 -6.16 -10.28
CA TYR A 249 -3.95 -5.72 -10.87
C TYR A 249 -4.28 -4.28 -10.42
N VAL A 250 -5.12 -3.60 -11.19
CA VAL A 250 -5.33 -2.16 -11.04
C VAL A 250 -6.36 -1.82 -9.96
N GLY A 251 -7.42 -2.63 -9.85
CA GLY A 251 -8.49 -2.45 -8.87
C GLY A 251 -9.46 -1.29 -9.15
N ALA A 252 -9.44 -0.73 -10.36
CA ALA A 252 -10.32 0.34 -10.82
C ALA A 252 -10.42 0.36 -12.36
N GLU A 253 -11.25 1.26 -12.92
CA GLU A 253 -11.28 1.49 -14.36
C GLU A 253 -9.95 2.01 -14.87
N SER A 254 -9.47 1.44 -15.99
CA SER A 254 -8.15 1.80 -16.52
C SER A 254 -8.09 3.22 -17.08
N SER A 255 -9.23 3.80 -17.48
CA SER A 255 -9.33 5.20 -17.90
C SER A 255 -9.02 6.20 -16.79
N ASP A 256 -9.20 5.78 -15.53
CA ASP A 256 -9.04 6.65 -14.37
C ASP A 256 -7.60 6.61 -13.83
N ILE A 257 -6.74 5.83 -14.50
CA ILE A 257 -5.36 5.59 -14.09
C ILE A 257 -4.44 6.29 -15.06
N ASP A 258 -3.77 7.31 -14.54
CA ASP A 258 -2.62 7.91 -15.20
C ASP A 258 -1.42 6.93 -15.14
N SER A 259 -1.14 6.26 -16.25
CA SER A 259 -0.03 5.31 -16.38
C SER A 259 1.35 5.98 -16.31
N GLU A 260 1.40 7.30 -16.51
CA GLU A 260 2.63 8.10 -16.42
C GLU A 260 2.80 8.73 -15.03
N SER A 261 1.81 8.57 -14.14
CA SER A 261 1.92 9.04 -12.77
C SER A 261 3.07 8.36 -12.03
N CYS A 262 3.75 9.12 -11.16
CA CYS A 262 4.87 8.63 -10.36
C CYS A 262 4.47 7.39 -9.53
N SER A 263 3.27 7.40 -8.94
CA SER A 263 2.74 6.27 -8.16
C SER A 263 2.60 5.01 -9.01
N PHE A 264 2.05 5.13 -10.22
CA PHE A 264 1.86 3.99 -11.09
C PHE A 264 3.18 3.40 -11.57
N ILE A 265 4.12 4.26 -11.98
CA ILE A 265 5.46 3.85 -12.41
C ILE A 265 6.19 3.12 -11.28
N LYS A 266 6.18 3.65 -10.05
CA LYS A 266 6.83 3.01 -8.90
C LYS A 266 6.20 1.66 -8.56
N TRP A 267 4.86 1.58 -8.55
CA TRP A 267 4.14 0.32 -8.35
C TRP A 267 4.49 -0.72 -9.42
N LYS A 268 4.41 -0.35 -10.70
CA LYS A 268 4.74 -1.23 -11.83
C LYS A 268 6.19 -1.72 -11.73
N ASN A 269 7.14 -0.83 -11.43
CA ASN A 269 8.54 -1.18 -11.27
C ASN A 269 8.76 -2.14 -10.09
N MET A 270 8.05 -1.96 -8.97
CA MET A 270 8.09 -2.89 -7.84
C MET A 270 7.58 -4.29 -8.24
N ILE A 271 6.44 -4.37 -8.94
CA ILE A 271 5.91 -5.65 -9.45
C ILE A 271 6.91 -6.32 -10.41
N GLN A 272 7.53 -5.54 -11.31
CA GLN A 272 8.53 -6.05 -12.24
C GLN A 272 9.79 -6.56 -11.55
N ARG A 273 10.30 -5.85 -10.54
CA ARG A 273 11.42 -6.32 -9.71
C ARG A 273 11.09 -7.68 -9.09
N CYS A 274 9.88 -7.87 -8.59
CA CYS A 274 9.50 -9.11 -7.92
C CYS A 274 9.26 -10.30 -8.87
N TYR A 275 8.73 -10.07 -10.08
CA TYR A 275 8.15 -11.18 -10.87
C TYR A 275 8.60 -11.24 -12.33
N ASN A 276 9.28 -10.21 -12.86
CA ASN A 276 9.66 -10.20 -14.27
C ASN A 276 10.95 -11.01 -14.50
N LYS A 277 10.82 -12.13 -15.22
CA LYS A 277 11.94 -13.04 -15.53
C LYS A 277 13.10 -12.36 -16.26
N LYS A 278 12.84 -11.35 -17.11
CA LYS A 278 13.90 -10.60 -17.81
C LYS A 278 14.66 -9.72 -16.83
N VAL A 279 13.96 -9.09 -15.89
CA VAL A 279 14.59 -8.32 -14.80
C VAL A 279 15.45 -9.25 -13.94
N HIS A 280 14.95 -10.43 -13.56
CA HIS A 280 15.72 -11.39 -12.77
C HIS A 280 16.97 -11.91 -13.49
N LYS A 281 16.91 -12.11 -14.81
CA LYS A 281 18.10 -12.48 -15.60
C LYS A 281 19.19 -11.40 -15.55
N LEU A 282 18.80 -10.12 -15.60
CA LEU A 282 19.74 -8.99 -15.57
C LEU A 282 20.17 -8.60 -14.15
N LYS A 283 19.30 -8.82 -13.16
CA LYS A 283 19.46 -8.41 -11.77
C LYS A 283 19.00 -9.56 -10.84
N PRO A 284 19.81 -10.64 -10.72
CA PRO A 284 19.42 -11.85 -9.98
C PRO A 284 19.08 -11.64 -8.52
N TYR A 285 19.64 -10.60 -7.89
CA TYR A 285 19.35 -10.22 -6.50
C TYR A 285 17.87 -9.82 -6.24
N TYR A 286 17.07 -9.64 -7.29
CA TYR A 286 15.63 -9.44 -7.18
C TYR A 286 14.79 -10.72 -7.23
N MET A 287 15.39 -11.89 -7.51
CA MET A 287 14.68 -13.14 -7.81
C MET A 287 13.75 -13.60 -6.69
N ASP A 288 14.16 -13.45 -5.43
CA ASP A 288 13.39 -13.90 -4.27
C ASP A 288 12.50 -12.80 -3.68
N LYS A 289 12.46 -11.62 -4.29
CA LYS A 289 11.65 -10.50 -3.80
C LYS A 289 10.18 -10.70 -4.17
N ASN A 290 9.29 -10.32 -3.27
CA ASN A 290 7.85 -10.45 -3.44
C ASN A 290 7.12 -9.20 -2.94
N VAL A 291 5.81 -9.12 -3.21
CA VAL A 291 4.96 -8.02 -2.78
C VAL A 291 3.82 -8.55 -1.90
N CYS A 292 3.47 -7.82 -0.84
CA CYS A 292 2.33 -8.17 0.00
C CYS A 292 1.03 -8.20 -0.84
N VAL A 293 0.05 -8.98 -0.39
CA VAL A 293 -1.21 -9.19 -1.13
C VAL A 293 -1.94 -7.87 -1.38
N GLU A 294 -1.90 -6.94 -0.44
CA GLU A 294 -2.60 -5.66 -0.55
C GLU A 294 -2.03 -4.80 -1.67
N TRP A 295 -0.71 -4.77 -1.82
CA TRP A 295 -0.02 -4.02 -2.88
C TRP A 295 0.02 -4.72 -4.23
N GLN A 296 -0.55 -5.93 -4.35
CA GLN A 296 -0.90 -6.49 -5.66
C GLN A 296 -2.01 -5.66 -6.32
N ASN A 297 -2.84 -4.96 -5.53
CA ASN A 297 -3.79 -3.97 -6.00
C ASN A 297 -3.13 -2.58 -6.07
N TYR A 298 -3.08 -1.96 -7.26
CA TYR A 298 -2.56 -0.61 -7.41
C TYR A 298 -3.32 0.43 -6.58
N GLN A 299 -4.65 0.34 -6.44
CA GLN A 299 -5.41 1.31 -5.62
C GLN A 299 -4.93 1.32 -4.17
N ASN A 300 -4.67 0.15 -3.58
CA ASN A 300 -4.17 0.05 -2.22
C ASN A 300 -2.75 0.60 -2.09
N PHE A 301 -1.87 0.29 -3.05
CA PHE A 301 -0.53 0.90 -3.09
C PHE A 301 -0.62 2.42 -3.19
N LYS A 302 -1.55 2.94 -4.01
CA LYS A 302 -1.75 4.38 -4.19
C LYS A 302 -2.19 5.07 -2.90
N ILE A 303 -3.06 4.46 -2.09
CA ILE A 303 -3.44 4.99 -0.77
C ILE A 303 -2.20 5.18 0.11
N TRP A 304 -1.33 4.18 0.18
CA TRP A 304 -0.07 4.30 0.92
C TRP A 304 0.86 5.33 0.28
N PHE A 305 0.99 5.33 -1.04
CA PHE A 305 1.84 6.27 -1.79
C PHE A 305 1.45 7.71 -1.50
N ASP A 306 0.17 8.05 -1.62
CA ASP A 306 -0.32 9.43 -1.46
C ASP A 306 -0.13 9.95 -0.01
N ALA A 307 -0.13 9.05 0.98
CA ALA A 307 0.14 9.39 2.37
C ALA A 307 1.64 9.61 2.67
N HIS A 308 2.54 9.01 1.89
CA HIS A 308 3.98 8.97 2.17
C HIS A 308 4.85 9.77 1.19
N TYR A 309 4.34 10.05 -0.01
CA TYR A 309 5.08 10.73 -1.06
C TYR A 309 5.01 12.25 -0.92
N ILE A 310 6.16 12.91 -1.04
CA ILE A 310 6.23 14.37 -1.14
C ILE A 310 6.17 14.76 -2.63
N PRO A 311 5.14 15.51 -3.08
CA PRO A 311 5.02 15.91 -4.48
C PRO A 311 6.25 16.63 -5.02
N GLY A 312 6.69 16.26 -6.23
CA GLY A 312 7.85 16.87 -6.90
C GLY A 312 9.21 16.32 -6.48
N THR A 313 9.27 15.43 -5.49
CA THR A 313 10.55 14.85 -5.03
C THR A 313 10.97 13.63 -5.84
N LYS A 314 12.28 13.50 -6.07
CA LYS A 314 12.88 12.31 -6.68
C LYS A 314 13.28 11.33 -5.58
N VAL A 315 12.45 10.32 -5.37
CA VAL A 315 12.64 9.29 -4.35
C VAL A 315 12.62 7.88 -4.94
N ASP A 316 13.24 6.96 -4.23
CA ASP A 316 13.22 5.52 -4.46
C ASP A 316 12.33 4.84 -3.42
N LEU A 317 11.65 3.78 -3.85
CA LEU A 317 10.92 2.88 -2.97
C LEU A 317 11.93 1.86 -2.43
N ASP A 318 12.32 2.08 -1.19
CA ASP A 318 13.20 1.18 -0.45
C ASP A 318 12.37 0.20 0.38
N LYS A 319 12.93 -0.99 0.65
CA LYS A 319 12.35 -1.98 1.57
C LYS A 319 13.32 -2.43 2.68
N ASP A 320 14.58 -2.04 2.56
CA ASP A 320 15.69 -2.64 3.32
C ASP A 320 16.02 -1.84 4.58
N LEU A 321 15.76 -0.53 4.60
CA LEU A 321 16.01 0.33 5.76
C LEU A 321 15.22 -0.10 7.00
N LEU A 322 13.93 -0.42 6.83
CA LEU A 322 13.07 -0.79 7.95
C LEU A 322 13.22 -2.27 8.33
N CYS A 323 13.51 -3.14 7.36
CA CYS A 323 13.58 -4.58 7.57
C CYS A 323 14.50 -5.27 6.56
N LYS A 324 15.81 -5.32 6.87
CA LYS A 324 16.84 -5.97 6.05
C LYS A 324 16.54 -7.44 5.74
N GLU A 325 15.99 -8.17 6.71
CA GLU A 325 15.71 -9.61 6.60
C GLU A 325 14.53 -9.94 5.68
N SER A 326 13.66 -8.96 5.37
CA SER A 326 12.47 -9.20 4.57
C SER A 326 12.72 -9.08 3.06
N ASN A 327 12.25 -10.08 2.33
CA ASN A 327 12.17 -10.06 0.88
C ASN A 327 10.86 -9.43 0.36
N MET A 328 9.99 -8.95 1.25
CA MET A 328 8.65 -8.47 0.89
C MET A 328 8.60 -6.95 0.82
N TYR A 329 8.08 -6.43 -0.30
CA TYR A 329 7.60 -5.06 -0.41
C TYR A 329 6.21 -4.96 0.23
N SER A 330 6.05 -4.10 1.24
CA SER A 330 4.82 -3.91 2.00
C SER A 330 4.79 -2.54 2.69
N PRO A 331 3.62 -2.02 3.11
CA PRO A 331 3.54 -0.80 3.91
C PRO A 331 4.44 -0.82 5.15
N GLU A 332 4.64 -2.01 5.72
CA GLU A 332 5.38 -2.22 6.95
C GLU A 332 6.90 -2.31 6.75
N THR A 333 7.37 -2.57 5.52
CA THR A 333 8.81 -2.72 5.21
C THR A 333 9.34 -1.60 4.34
N CYS A 334 8.47 -0.88 3.64
CA CYS A 334 8.88 0.10 2.65
C CYS A 334 8.87 1.53 3.16
N SER A 335 9.76 2.34 2.57
CA SER A 335 9.82 3.79 2.77
C SER A 335 10.25 4.51 1.50
N PHE A 336 9.98 5.81 1.41
CA PHE A 336 10.51 6.65 0.33
C PHE A 336 11.80 7.33 0.79
N LEU A 337 12.90 7.02 0.10
CA LEU A 337 14.21 7.60 0.38
C LEU A 337 14.68 8.39 -0.84
N THR A 338 15.44 9.46 -0.64
CA THR A 338 16.16 10.05 -1.76
C THR A 338 17.17 9.05 -2.32
N HIS A 339 17.51 9.16 -3.60
CA HIS A 339 18.48 8.26 -4.22
C HIS A 339 19.82 8.23 -3.46
N TYR A 340 20.24 9.39 -2.94
CA TYR A 340 21.42 9.52 -2.09
C TYR A 340 21.30 8.68 -0.82
N ILE A 341 20.23 8.87 -0.04
CA ILE A 341 19.98 8.14 1.21
C ILE A 341 19.91 6.64 0.94
N ASN A 342 19.18 6.21 -0.09
CA ASN A 342 19.07 4.80 -0.46
C ASN A 342 20.44 4.17 -0.77
N THR A 343 21.33 4.91 -1.44
CA THR A 343 22.68 4.45 -1.79
C THR A 343 23.57 4.28 -0.54
N VAL A 344 23.37 5.10 0.51
CA VAL A 344 24.12 4.98 1.78
C VAL A 344 23.93 3.60 2.42
N PHE A 345 22.72 3.04 2.30
CA PHE A 345 22.37 1.73 2.85
C PHE A 345 22.78 0.56 1.96
N GLU A 346 23.25 0.81 0.74
CA GLU A 346 23.81 -0.26 -0.08
C GLU A 346 25.12 -0.78 0.52
N GLU A 347 25.33 -2.09 0.44
CA GLU A 347 26.57 -2.77 0.88
C GLU A 347 27.62 -2.85 -0.24
N ARG A 348 27.33 -2.25 -1.39
CA ARG A 348 28.22 -2.25 -2.55
C ARG A 348 29.45 -1.38 -2.26
N GLY A 349 30.62 -1.84 -2.66
CA GLY A 349 31.87 -1.09 -2.54
C GLY A 349 32.63 -1.27 -1.22
N ILE A 350 32.12 -2.07 -0.27
CA ILE A 350 32.84 -2.38 1.00
C ILE A 350 34.23 -2.98 0.71
N LYS A 351 34.38 -3.80 -0.34
CA LYS A 351 35.67 -4.38 -0.73
C LYS A 351 36.71 -3.37 -1.21
N SER A 352 36.27 -2.20 -1.69
CA SER A 352 37.14 -1.10 -2.10
C SER A 352 37.28 -0.03 -1.01
N SER A 353 36.72 -0.25 0.17
CA SER A 353 36.70 0.74 1.25
C SER A 353 37.94 0.74 2.12
N ILE A 354 38.79 -0.28 2.04
CA ILE A 354 40.03 -0.38 2.81
C ILE A 354 41.18 -0.51 1.83
N THR A 355 42.11 0.45 1.87
CA THR A 355 43.29 0.49 1.00
C THR A 355 44.57 0.42 1.84
N PRO A 356 45.44 -0.58 1.63
CA PRO A 356 46.75 -0.62 2.27
C PRO A 356 47.71 0.38 1.60
N ASN A 357 48.34 1.25 2.39
CA ASN A 357 49.23 2.31 1.89
C ASN A 357 50.73 2.00 2.08
N GLY A 358 51.10 0.74 2.36
CA GLY A 358 52.44 0.35 2.79
C GLY A 358 52.67 0.67 4.27
N ASN A 359 53.76 0.13 4.86
CA ASN A 359 54.12 0.29 6.27
C ASN A 359 53.03 -0.13 7.29
N ASN A 360 52.21 -1.14 6.98
CA ASN A 360 51.07 -1.59 7.81
C ASN A 360 50.02 -0.49 8.09
N ILE A 361 49.89 0.50 7.22
CA ILE A 361 48.88 1.55 7.34
C ILE A 361 47.71 1.26 6.38
N TYR A 362 46.50 1.34 6.90
CA TYR A 362 45.24 1.08 6.18
C TYR A 362 44.39 2.35 6.16
N SER A 363 44.11 2.90 4.98
CA SER A 363 43.14 3.99 4.83
C SER A 363 41.75 3.45 4.59
N VAL A 364 40.77 4.00 5.29
CA VAL A 364 39.37 3.59 5.20
C VAL A 364 38.53 4.72 4.62
N SER A 365 37.79 4.44 3.55
CA SER A 365 36.89 5.42 2.94
C SER A 365 35.68 4.75 2.32
N ILE A 366 34.56 5.45 2.26
CA ILE A 366 33.36 4.99 1.55
C ILE A 366 33.05 5.94 0.39
N SER A 367 32.66 5.36 -0.74
CA SER A 367 32.18 6.13 -1.88
C SER A 367 30.66 6.05 -1.92
N ILE A 368 30.00 7.19 -1.78
CA ILE A 368 28.55 7.33 -1.91
C ILE A 368 28.26 8.18 -3.14
N LEU A 369 27.75 7.55 -4.19
CA LEU A 369 27.70 8.14 -5.54
C LEU A 369 29.09 8.67 -5.93
N ASP A 370 29.19 9.94 -6.30
CA ASP A 370 30.44 10.59 -6.72
C ASP A 370 31.25 11.19 -5.55
N LYS A 371 30.80 10.99 -4.29
CA LYS A 371 31.46 11.54 -3.11
C LYS A 371 32.25 10.47 -2.38
N LYS A 372 33.55 10.72 -2.20
CA LYS A 372 34.42 9.92 -1.32
C LYS A 372 34.41 10.54 0.08
N ILE A 373 34.09 9.73 1.08
CA ILE A 373 34.08 10.09 2.50
C ILE A 373 35.24 9.35 3.15
N ASP A 374 36.16 10.12 3.73
CA ASP A 374 37.27 9.58 4.51
C ASP A 374 36.78 9.18 5.91
N LEU A 375 37.06 7.94 6.31
CA LEU A 375 36.68 7.38 7.61
C LEU A 375 37.91 7.17 8.51
N GLY A 376 39.11 7.52 8.03
CA GLY A 376 40.33 7.55 8.81
C GLY A 376 41.39 6.55 8.37
N ILE A 377 42.44 6.46 9.19
CA ILE A 377 43.64 5.68 8.93
C ILE A 377 43.91 4.81 10.16
N TYR A 378 44.27 3.55 9.92
CA TYR A 378 44.41 2.50 10.92
C TYR A 378 45.72 1.74 10.72
N ASP A 379 46.19 1.10 11.79
CA ASP A 379 47.48 0.39 11.90
C ASP A 379 47.37 -1.13 11.66
N THR A 380 46.15 -1.67 11.66
CA THR A 380 45.87 -3.08 11.41
C THR A 380 44.67 -3.24 10.49
N GLU A 381 44.58 -4.38 9.80
CA GLU A 381 43.44 -4.67 8.93
C GLU A 381 42.15 -4.83 9.76
N GLU A 382 42.25 -5.41 10.95
CA GLU A 382 41.15 -5.58 11.90
C GLU A 382 40.63 -4.22 12.39
N SER A 383 41.52 -3.32 12.82
CA SER A 383 41.12 -1.97 13.26
C SER A 383 40.52 -1.16 12.10
N ALA A 384 41.00 -1.34 10.87
CA ALA A 384 40.41 -0.74 9.67
C ALA A 384 39.00 -1.27 9.36
N LYS A 385 38.75 -2.58 9.51
CA LYS A 385 37.42 -3.18 9.34
C LYS A 385 36.43 -2.65 10.36
N GLN A 386 36.83 -2.54 11.62
CA GLN A 386 35.98 -1.96 12.66
C GLN A 386 35.73 -0.47 12.40
N GLY A 387 36.78 0.27 12.03
CA GLY A 387 36.68 1.68 11.65
C GLY A 387 35.76 1.97 10.48
N LEU A 388 35.67 1.04 9.51
CA LEU A 388 34.70 1.12 8.41
C LEU A 388 33.25 0.99 8.92
N ILE A 389 33.00 0.04 9.82
CA ILE A 389 31.68 -0.19 10.42
C ILE A 389 31.27 1.03 11.25
N ASP A 390 32.11 1.42 12.20
CA ASP A 390 31.84 2.54 13.11
C ASP A 390 31.72 3.86 12.37
N GLY A 391 32.61 4.11 11.40
CA GLY A 391 32.59 5.28 10.54
C GLY A 391 31.32 5.37 9.71
N LYS A 392 30.86 4.25 9.12
CA LYS A 392 29.61 4.20 8.36
C LYS A 392 28.39 4.44 9.26
N ILE A 393 28.34 3.81 10.44
CA ILE A 393 27.25 4.02 11.42
C ILE A 393 27.22 5.49 11.87
N LYS A 394 28.37 6.06 12.22
CA LYS A 394 28.49 7.47 12.62
C LYS A 394 27.98 8.39 11.51
N TYR A 395 28.42 8.16 10.28
CA TYR A 395 27.99 8.94 9.12
C TYR A 395 26.47 8.86 8.91
N ILE A 396 25.87 7.67 9.02
CA ILE A 396 24.41 7.49 8.91
C ILE A 396 23.67 8.26 10.01
N LYS A 397 24.17 8.26 11.25
CA LYS A 397 23.57 9.01 12.37
C LYS A 397 23.64 10.51 12.15
N GLU A 398 24.78 11.03 11.67
CA GLU A 398 24.93 12.45 11.30
C GLU A 398 23.98 12.83 10.14
N LEU A 399 23.87 11.96 9.13
CA LEU A 399 22.93 12.14 8.03
C LEU A 399 21.48 12.16 8.54
N ALA A 400 21.13 11.27 9.48
CA ALA A 400 19.79 11.21 10.09
C ALA A 400 19.43 12.55 10.74
N GLU A 401 20.33 13.14 11.53
CA GLU A 401 20.11 14.46 12.14
C GLU A 401 19.90 15.56 11.10
N SER A 402 20.64 15.55 9.98
CA SER A 402 20.45 16.50 8.88
C SER A 402 19.11 16.34 8.14
N CYS A 403 18.52 15.14 8.22
CA CYS A 403 17.26 14.75 7.61
C CYS A 403 16.05 14.91 8.55
N LYS A 404 16.26 15.27 9.82
CA LYS A 404 15.19 15.42 10.81
C LYS A 404 14.11 16.39 10.32
N GLY A 405 12.86 15.93 10.28
CA GLY A 405 11.72 16.68 9.74
C GLY A 405 11.67 16.78 8.21
N LYS A 406 12.67 16.31 7.46
CA LYS A 406 12.64 16.21 5.98
C LYS A 406 12.19 14.84 5.51
N VAL A 407 12.37 13.82 6.34
CA VAL A 407 11.84 12.46 6.16
C VAL A 407 10.78 12.15 7.21
N GLN A 408 10.01 11.09 6.99
CA GLN A 408 9.10 10.54 7.99
C GLN A 408 9.86 10.20 9.27
N ASP A 409 9.18 10.34 10.40
CA ASP A 409 9.85 10.14 11.69
C ASP A 409 10.37 8.71 11.87
N TYR A 410 9.60 7.71 11.42
CA TYR A 410 10.05 6.31 11.46
C TYR A 410 11.30 6.05 10.59
N VAL A 411 11.50 6.83 9.51
CA VAL A 411 12.73 6.75 8.68
C VAL A 411 13.89 7.31 9.48
N TYR A 412 13.73 8.50 10.06
CA TYR A 412 14.74 9.12 10.92
C TYR A 412 15.16 8.20 12.07
N GLU A 413 14.20 7.61 12.78
CA GLU A 413 14.47 6.67 13.86
C GLU A 413 15.16 5.39 13.39
N ALA A 414 14.77 4.85 12.22
CA ALA A 414 15.42 3.68 11.64
C ALA A 414 16.90 3.96 11.29
N MET A 415 17.20 5.17 10.80
CA MET A 415 18.58 5.58 10.54
C MET A 415 19.40 5.71 11.83
N LEU A 416 18.83 6.26 12.90
CA LEU A 416 19.51 6.37 14.20
C LEU A 416 19.83 5.01 14.83
N ARG A 417 18.94 4.03 14.64
CA ARG A 417 19.09 2.66 15.12
C ARG A 417 19.82 1.75 14.13
N TYR A 418 20.42 2.31 13.08
CA TYR A 418 21.07 1.51 12.06
C TYR A 418 22.31 0.81 12.63
N GLU A 419 22.35 -0.50 12.45
CA GLU A 419 23.44 -1.40 12.82
C GLU A 419 23.84 -2.23 11.59
N ILE A 420 25.13 -2.61 11.49
CA ILE A 420 25.68 -3.37 10.37
C ILE A 420 25.66 -4.86 10.67
#